data_AF-A0A183NMZ8-F1
#
_entry.id   AF-A0A183NMZ8-F1
#
_cell.length_a   1.000
_cell.length_b   1.000
_cell.length_c   1.000
_cell.angle_alpha   90.00
_cell.angle_beta   90.00
_cell.angle_gamma   90.00
#
_symmetry.space_group_name_H-M   'P 1'
#
loop_
_entity.id
_entity.type
_entity.pdbx_description
1 polymer ?
#
loop_
_entity_poly.entity_id
_entity_poly.type
_entity_poly.pdbx_seq_one_letter_code
_entity_poly.pdbx_strand_id
1 'polypeptide(L)'
;MNMDLTSYTNRLTNAVRSVKHAFTGRQSTNIFVQPDLRYSTHVFVRRDSHRRPFESAYEGLFKVLQREPKYYIIDRNGTNDSISIDRFKAAYLEVNPTHVEFPLVQSNDTTPTLIIPHPTTNTHVDTSTVSENKL
;
A
#
# COMPACT_ATOMS: atom_id res chain seq x y z
N MET A 1 -13.56 49.17 38.89
CA MET A 1 -13.92 49.18 37.47
C MET A 1 -14.56 47.83 37.15
N ASN A 2 -15.87 47.79 36.91
CA ASN A 2 -16.60 46.54 36.70
C ASN A 2 -16.48 46.14 35.23
N MET A 3 -15.74 45.07 34.92
CA MET A 3 -15.64 44.59 33.54
C MET A 3 -16.85 43.69 33.24
N ASP A 4 -17.72 44.15 32.35
CA ASP A 4 -18.85 43.36 31.89
C ASP A 4 -18.37 42.13 31.09
N LEU A 5 -18.93 40.96 31.40
CA LEU A 5 -18.67 39.69 30.72
C LEU A 5 -18.88 39.81 29.21
N THR A 6 -19.90 40.56 28.80
CA THR A 6 -20.20 40.78 27.37
C THR A 6 -19.09 41.57 26.67
N SER A 7 -18.46 42.52 27.36
CA SER A 7 -17.32 43.29 26.84
C SER A 7 -16.10 42.40 26.62
N TYR A 8 -15.85 41.47 27.55
CA TYR A 8 -14.73 40.54 27.46
C TYR A 8 -14.87 39.58 26.28
N THR A 9 -16.04 38.96 26.13
CA THR A 9 -16.30 38.00 25.04
C THR A 9 -16.28 38.67 23.68
N ASN A 10 -16.82 39.90 23.57
CA ASN A 10 -16.76 40.69 22.35
C ASN A 10 -15.32 41.05 21.98
N ARG A 11 -14.50 41.50 22.94
CA ARG A 11 -13.08 41.80 22.71
C ARG A 11 -12.30 40.57 22.24
N LEU A 12 -12.50 39.42 22.90
CA LEU A 12 -11.84 38.18 22.53
C LEU A 12 -12.24 37.72 21.12
N THR A 13 -13.54 37.73 20.82
CA THR A 13 -14.05 37.31 19.51
C THR A 13 -13.50 38.19 18.39
N ASN A 14 -13.47 39.51 18.60
CA ASN A 14 -12.92 40.46 17.63
C ASN A 14 -11.40 40.28 17.45
N ALA A 15 -10.66 40.03 18.54
CA ALA A 15 -9.23 39.76 18.48
C ALA A 15 -8.93 38.50 17.66
N VAL A 16 -9.61 37.39 17.94
CA VAL A 16 -9.43 36.13 17.19
C VAL A 16 -9.84 36.28 15.73
N ARG A 17 -10.94 36.98 15.44
CA ARG A 17 -11.42 37.22 14.06
C ARG A 17 -10.49 38.12 13.25
N SER A 18 -9.74 39.01 13.91
CA SER A 18 -8.77 39.90 13.24
C SER A 18 -7.49 39.19 12.78
N VAL A 19 -7.22 37.99 13.33
CA VAL A 19 -6.06 37.19 12.94
C VAL A 19 -6.26 36.68 11.51
N LYS A 20 -5.46 37.22 10.59
CA LYS A 20 -5.39 36.70 9.22
C LYS A 20 -4.56 35.43 9.22
N HIS A 21 -4.99 34.44 8.44
CA HIS A 21 -4.15 33.28 8.17
C HIS A 21 -2.82 33.73 7.55
N ALA A 22 -1.72 33.23 8.09
CA ALA A 22 -0.42 33.40 7.47
C ALA A 22 -0.43 32.70 6.11
N PHE A 23 0.08 33.37 5.07
CA PHE A 23 0.27 32.75 3.77
C PHE A 23 1.23 31.58 3.92
N THR A 24 0.73 30.35 3.77
CA THR A 24 1.57 29.17 3.67
C THR A 24 2.19 29.18 2.27
N GLY A 25 3.51 29.05 2.18
CA GLY A 25 4.24 29.10 0.91
C GLY A 25 3.68 28.12 -0.12
N ARG A 26 3.85 28.45 -1.40
CA ARG A 26 3.38 27.62 -2.53
C ARG A 26 4.06 26.24 -2.47
N GLN A 27 3.29 25.23 -2.06
CA GLN A 27 3.76 23.85 -2.07
C GLN A 27 3.90 23.38 -3.52
N SER A 28 5.08 22.86 -3.88
CA SER A 28 5.28 22.25 -5.20
C SER A 28 4.39 21.02 -5.33
N THR A 29 3.57 20.96 -6.37
CA THR A 29 2.62 19.86 -6.64
C THR A 29 3.31 18.63 -7.24
N ASN A 30 4.61 18.44 -7.00
CA ASN A 30 5.30 17.24 -7.46
C ASN A 30 4.95 16.08 -6.52
N ILE A 31 3.80 15.47 -6.80
CA ILE A 31 3.29 14.32 -6.06
C ILE A 31 3.86 13.07 -6.72
N PHE A 32 4.65 12.32 -5.96
CA PHE A 32 5.13 11.03 -6.42
C PHE A 32 3.96 10.04 -6.45
N VAL A 33 3.64 9.55 -7.65
CA VAL A 33 2.68 8.47 -7.86
C VAL A 33 3.44 7.26 -8.39
N GLN A 34 3.20 6.09 -7.80
CA GLN A 34 3.80 4.85 -8.28
C GLN A 34 3.41 4.60 -9.75
N PRO A 35 4.37 4.45 -10.68
CA PRO A 35 4.09 4.28 -12.10
C PRO A 35 3.16 3.10 -12.40
N ASP A 36 3.32 2.01 -11.66
CA ASP A 36 2.59 0.74 -11.86
C ASP A 36 1.09 0.90 -11.62
N LEU A 37 0.68 1.88 -10.81
CA LEU A 37 -0.72 2.15 -10.52
C LEU A 37 -1.51 2.61 -11.76
N ARG A 38 -0.82 3.10 -12.80
CA ARG A 38 -1.45 3.47 -14.08
C ARG A 38 -2.00 2.25 -14.83
N TYR A 39 -1.31 1.11 -14.73
CA TYR A 39 -1.62 -0.09 -15.50
C TYR A 39 -2.19 -1.23 -14.66
N SER A 40 -2.05 -1.17 -13.33
CA SER A 40 -2.52 -2.19 -12.40
C SER A 40 -4.03 -2.43 -12.50
N THR A 41 -4.46 -3.66 -12.79
CA THR A 41 -5.89 -4.04 -12.89
C THR A 41 -6.55 -4.14 -11.52
N HIS A 42 -5.78 -4.55 -10.52
CA HIS A 42 -6.20 -4.66 -9.14
C HIS A 42 -5.27 -3.88 -8.22
N VAL A 43 -5.77 -3.47 -7.05
CA VAL A 43 -5.01 -2.66 -6.09
C VAL A 43 -5.32 -3.10 -4.67
N PHE A 44 -4.35 -2.90 -3.79
CA PHE A 44 -4.52 -3.01 -2.35
C PHE A 44 -4.75 -1.61 -1.74
N VAL A 45 -5.62 -1.50 -0.75
CA VAL A 45 -5.97 -0.22 -0.11
C VAL A 45 -5.38 -0.12 1.30
N ARG A 46 -4.70 0.98 1.62
CA ARG A 46 -4.15 1.22 2.96
C ARG A 46 -5.25 1.52 3.98
N ARG A 47 -5.22 0.87 5.16
CA ARG A 47 -6.13 1.20 6.29
C ARG A 47 -5.63 2.37 7.13
N ASP A 48 -6.18 3.56 7.01
CA ASP A 48 -5.65 4.70 7.80
C ASP A 48 -6.09 4.74 9.28
N SER A 49 -6.98 3.83 9.72
CA SER A 49 -7.42 3.75 11.12
C SER A 49 -6.37 3.10 12.03
N HIS A 50 -6.51 3.30 13.35
CA HIS A 50 -5.73 2.56 14.34
C HIS A 50 -5.89 1.05 14.12
N ARG A 51 -4.76 0.34 14.12
CA ARG A 51 -4.67 -1.10 13.85
C ARG A 51 -4.14 -1.82 15.08
N ARG A 52 -4.58 -3.06 15.29
CA ARG A 52 -3.97 -3.90 16.30
C ARG A 52 -2.56 -4.34 15.85
N PRO A 53 -1.69 -4.72 16.79
CA PRO A 53 -0.42 -5.35 16.45
C PRO A 53 -0.64 -6.53 15.49
N PHE A 54 0.20 -6.64 14.45
CA PHE A 54 0.16 -7.68 13.40
C PHE A 54 -1.04 -7.66 12.45
N GLU A 55 -1.89 -6.65 12.47
CA GLU A 55 -2.90 -6.48 11.42
C GLU A 55 -2.27 -5.98 10.11
N SER A 56 -2.78 -6.49 8.99
CA SER A 56 -2.28 -6.12 7.67
C SER A 56 -2.42 -4.63 7.40
N ALA A 57 -1.37 -4.04 6.84
CA ALA A 57 -1.36 -2.62 6.56
C ALA A 57 -2.21 -2.19 5.38
N TYR A 58 -2.49 -3.15 4.52
CA TYR A 58 -3.34 -2.99 3.38
C TYR A 58 -4.43 -4.05 3.43
N GLU A 59 -5.55 -3.70 2.83
CA GLU A 59 -6.70 -4.54 2.70
C GLU A 59 -6.91 -4.90 1.24
N GLY A 60 -7.29 -6.17 1.05
CA GLY A 60 -8.04 -6.65 -0.11
C GLY A 60 -7.34 -6.53 -1.45
N LEU A 61 -7.74 -7.39 -2.38
CA LEU A 61 -7.42 -7.22 -3.79
C LEU A 61 -8.67 -6.65 -4.46
N PHE A 62 -8.69 -5.35 -4.73
CA PHE A 62 -9.85 -4.67 -5.29
C PHE A 62 -9.65 -4.38 -6.77
N LYS A 63 -10.69 -4.59 -7.57
CA LYS A 63 -10.67 -4.28 -9.01
C LYS A 63 -10.80 -2.77 -9.22
N VAL A 64 -9.94 -2.20 -10.06
CA VAL A 64 -10.05 -0.79 -10.45
C VAL A 64 -11.08 -0.65 -11.57
N LEU A 65 -12.10 0.18 -11.35
CA LEU A 65 -13.17 0.45 -12.32
C LEU A 65 -12.89 1.69 -13.16
N GLN A 66 -12.43 2.78 -12.52
CA GLN A 66 -12.12 4.05 -13.18
C GLN A 66 -10.90 4.70 -12.54
N ARG A 67 -10.13 5.43 -13.34
CA ARG A 67 -8.92 6.15 -12.89
C ARG A 67 -9.09 7.63 -13.17
N GLU A 68 -8.97 8.44 -12.13
CA GLU A 68 -8.85 9.90 -12.22
C GLU A 68 -7.45 10.35 -11.78
N PRO A 69 -7.01 11.57 -12.12
CA PRO A 69 -5.67 12.06 -11.76
C PRO A 69 -5.36 12.11 -10.27
N LYS A 70 -6.39 12.09 -9.39
CA LYS A 70 -6.23 12.22 -7.93
C LYS A 70 -6.80 11.03 -7.14
N TYR A 71 -7.77 10.32 -7.69
CA TYR A 71 -8.47 9.23 -7.03
C TYR A 71 -8.88 8.16 -8.04
N TYR A 72 -9.00 6.91 -7.60
CA TYR A 72 -9.58 5.85 -8.43
C TYR A 72 -10.90 5.39 -7.82
N ILE A 73 -11.76 4.86 -8.68
CA ILE A 73 -12.97 4.16 -8.27
C ILE A 73 -12.67 2.67 -8.31
N ILE A 74 -12.87 1.98 -7.19
CA ILE A 74 -12.69 0.53 -7.07
C ILE A 74 -14.01 -0.17 -6.79
N ASP A 75 -14.09 -1.43 -7.17
CA ASP A 75 -15.15 -2.33 -6.71
C ASP A 75 -14.78 -2.88 -5.33
N ARG A 76 -15.51 -2.42 -4.31
CA ARG A 76 -15.46 -2.96 -2.95
C ARG A 76 -16.77 -3.69 -2.68
N ASN A 77 -16.76 -5.01 -2.82
CA ASN A 77 -17.89 -5.88 -2.51
C ASN A 77 -19.19 -5.47 -3.25
N GLY A 78 -19.10 -5.10 -4.52
CA GLY A 78 -20.23 -4.67 -5.35
C GLY A 78 -20.61 -3.19 -5.19
N THR A 79 -19.88 -2.44 -4.35
CA THR A 79 -20.05 -0.99 -4.20
C THR A 79 -18.86 -0.26 -4.79
N ASN A 80 -19.14 0.83 -5.50
CA ASN A 80 -18.11 1.70 -6.06
C ASN A 80 -17.59 2.64 -4.97
N ASP A 81 -16.31 2.51 -4.62
CA ASP A 81 -15.66 3.39 -3.63
C ASP A 81 -14.58 4.26 -4.29
N SER A 82 -14.57 5.55 -3.95
CA SER A 82 -13.63 6.54 -4.48
C SER A 82 -12.52 6.80 -3.48
N ILE A 83 -11.28 6.45 -3.84
CA ILE A 83 -10.14 6.49 -2.93
C ILE A 83 -8.98 7.23 -3.58
N SER A 84 -8.29 8.07 -2.81
CA SER A 84 -7.11 8.80 -3.28
C SER A 84 -5.98 7.86 -3.69
N ILE A 85 -5.22 8.28 -4.70
CA ILE A 85 -4.09 7.53 -5.26
C ILE A 85 -3.05 7.17 -4.18
N ASP A 86 -2.82 8.06 -3.21
CA ASP A 86 -1.82 7.90 -2.15
C ASP A 86 -2.09 6.72 -1.21
N ARG A 87 -3.31 6.16 -1.23
CA ARG A 87 -3.71 5.02 -0.41
C ARG A 87 -3.59 3.68 -1.10
N PHE A 88 -3.28 3.66 -2.39
CA PHE A 88 -3.17 2.42 -3.14
C PHE A 88 -1.76 1.85 -3.15
N LYS A 89 -1.70 0.55 -3.33
CA LYS A 89 -0.52 -0.19 -3.77
C LYS A 89 -0.92 -1.06 -4.94
N ALA A 90 -0.15 -1.04 -6.03
CA ALA A 90 -0.40 -1.90 -7.18
C ALA A 90 -0.35 -3.38 -6.79
N ALA A 91 -1.23 -4.19 -7.36
CA ALA A 91 -1.23 -5.63 -7.16
C ALA A 91 -0.54 -6.31 -8.34
N TYR A 92 0.52 -7.04 -8.03
CA TYR A 92 1.24 -7.85 -9.01
C TYR A 92 0.61 -9.23 -9.01
N LEU A 93 -0.11 -9.54 -10.08
CA LEU A 93 -0.65 -10.88 -10.32
C LEU A 93 0.32 -11.65 -11.19
N GLU A 94 0.63 -12.88 -10.79
CA GLU A 94 1.42 -13.79 -11.60
C GLU A 94 0.63 -14.14 -12.87
N VAL A 95 1.18 -13.78 -14.03
CA VAL A 95 0.63 -14.18 -15.31
C VAL A 95 0.96 -15.66 -15.49
N ASN A 96 -0.02 -16.55 -15.32
CA ASN A 96 0.12 -17.93 -15.75
C ASN A 96 0.37 -17.93 -17.27
N PRO A 97 1.41 -18.62 -17.79
CA PRO A 97 1.84 -18.55 -19.18
C PRO A 97 0.95 -19.35 -20.14
N THR A 98 -0.37 -19.20 -20.02
CA THR A 98 -1.32 -19.69 -21.02
C THR A 98 -1.93 -18.50 -21.75
N HIS A 99 -1.13 -17.98 -22.70
CA HIS A 99 -1.54 -17.27 -23.91
C HIS A 99 -2.41 -16.01 -23.74
N VAL A 100 -1.77 -14.83 -23.59
CA VAL A 100 -1.96 -13.68 -24.50
C VAL A 100 -0.67 -12.84 -24.48
N GLU A 101 -0.15 -12.56 -25.67
CA GLU A 101 1.02 -11.74 -25.95
C GLU A 101 0.80 -10.28 -25.51
N PHE A 102 1.65 -9.79 -24.59
CA PHE A 102 1.90 -8.37 -24.41
C PHE A 102 3.40 -8.14 -24.61
N PRO A 103 3.84 -7.12 -25.36
CA PRO A 103 5.26 -6.89 -25.61
C PRO A 103 5.93 -6.45 -24.31
N LEU A 104 6.65 -7.39 -23.70
CA LEU A 104 7.69 -7.09 -22.74
C LEU A 104 8.69 -6.18 -23.45
N VAL A 105 8.72 -4.90 -23.08
CA VAL A 105 9.82 -4.01 -23.46
C VAL A 105 11.09 -4.66 -22.94
N GLN A 106 11.89 -5.21 -23.85
CA GLN A 106 13.17 -5.81 -23.54
C GLN A 106 14.07 -4.71 -22.99
N SER A 107 14.24 -4.72 -21.67
CA SER A 107 15.34 -4.03 -20.99
C SER A 107 16.56 -4.94 -21.11
N ASN A 108 17.28 -4.81 -22.21
CA ASN A 108 18.60 -5.40 -22.36
C ASN A 108 19.58 -4.64 -21.46
N ASP A 109 19.76 -5.15 -20.23
CA ASP A 109 21.04 -5.05 -19.53
C ASP A 109 21.18 -6.10 -18.42
N THR A 110 22.18 -6.95 -18.62
CA THR A 110 23.05 -7.67 -17.68
C THR A 110 22.46 -8.30 -16.41
N THR A 111 22.39 -9.63 -16.48
CA THR A 111 22.34 -10.67 -15.44
C THR A 111 22.82 -10.28 -14.03
N PRO A 112 21.99 -10.50 -13.00
CA PRO A 112 22.46 -10.98 -11.70
C PRO A 112 22.00 -12.42 -11.48
N THR A 113 22.97 -13.34 -11.49
CA THR A 113 22.78 -14.75 -11.15
C THR A 113 22.33 -14.85 -9.68
N LEU A 114 21.06 -15.18 -9.42
CA LEU A 114 20.61 -15.60 -8.10
C LEU A 114 20.93 -17.09 -7.92
N ILE A 115 22.03 -17.37 -7.23
CA ILE A 115 22.39 -18.71 -6.78
C ILE A 115 21.40 -19.11 -5.68
N ILE A 116 20.53 -20.08 -5.97
CA ILE A 116 19.72 -20.77 -4.97
C ILE A 116 20.56 -21.93 -4.41
N PRO A 117 20.95 -21.94 -3.12
CA PRO A 117 21.50 -23.14 -2.51
C PRO A 117 20.39 -24.18 -2.34
N HIS A 118 20.48 -25.26 -3.13
CA HIS A 118 19.68 -26.46 -2.98
C HIS A 118 20.36 -27.36 -1.92
N PRO A 119 19.62 -27.90 -0.93
CA PRO A 119 20.14 -28.95 -0.08
C PRO A 119 20.25 -30.24 -0.91
N THR A 120 21.47 -30.77 -1.01
CA THR A 120 21.79 -31.98 -1.79
C THR A 120 21.28 -33.23 -1.06
N THR A 121 20.50 -34.03 -1.78
CA THR A 121 20.12 -35.40 -1.45
C THR A 121 21.35 -36.31 -1.45
N ASN A 122 21.61 -37.01 -0.34
CA ASN A 122 22.48 -38.19 -0.33
C ASN A 122 21.62 -39.44 -0.14
N THR A 123 21.66 -40.31 -1.14
CA THR A 123 20.93 -41.58 -1.24
C THR A 123 21.78 -42.73 -0.69
N HIS A 124 21.28 -43.35 0.39
CA HIS A 124 21.14 -44.80 0.69
C HIS A 124 22.36 -45.76 0.73
N VAL A 125 22.13 -46.86 1.49
CA VAL A 125 22.80 -48.20 1.58
C VAL A 125 23.67 -48.32 2.85
N ASP A 126 23.54 -49.30 3.78
CA ASP A 126 22.80 -50.56 3.87
C ASP A 126 22.61 -51.02 5.34
N THR A 127 21.55 -51.82 5.56
CA THR A 127 21.38 -53.00 6.44
C THR A 127 22.30 -53.26 7.65
N SER A 128 21.72 -53.44 8.88
CA SER A 128 21.77 -54.70 9.68
C SER A 128 21.31 -54.56 11.15
N THR A 129 20.47 -55.53 11.57
CA THR A 129 20.41 -56.24 12.89
C THR A 129 20.01 -55.55 14.20
N VAL A 130 18.82 -55.95 14.69
CA VAL A 130 18.46 -56.48 16.04
C VAL A 130 19.47 -56.28 17.19
N SER A 131 19.01 -55.65 18.28
CA SER A 131 19.02 -56.24 19.65
C SER A 131 18.28 -55.35 20.66
N GLU A 132 17.57 -56.01 21.58
CA GLU A 132 16.69 -55.48 22.61
C GLU A 132 17.41 -54.91 23.84
N ASN A 133 16.62 -54.17 24.63
CA ASN A 133 16.56 -54.03 26.09
C ASN A 133 17.78 -53.59 26.95
N LYS A 134 17.56 -52.49 27.69
CA LYS A 134 18.20 -52.21 28.98
C LYS A 134 17.22 -51.47 29.91
N LEU A 135 16.49 -52.20 30.74
CA LEU A 135 16.46 -52.15 32.21
C LEU A 135 15.36 -53.10 32.74
#